data_AF-S0JAU1-F1
#
_entry.id   AF-S0JAU1-F1
#
_cell.length_a   1.000
_cell.length_b   1.000
_cell.length_c   1.000
_cell.angle_alpha   90.00
_cell.angle_beta   90.00
_cell.angle_gamma   90.00
#
_symmetry.space_group_name_H-M   'P 1'
#
loop_
_entity.id
_entity.type
_entity.pdbx_description
1 polymer ?
#
loop_
_entity_poly.entity_id
_entity_poly.type
_entity_poly.pdbx_seq_one_letter_code
_entity_poly.pdbx_strand_id
1 'polypeptide(L)' 'MSITATELKQNLGKYLLLSAQEDIYITKNGKVVAKLTNPHQNRVETAKALFGILPKDADIDAARDERLDNK' A
#
# COMPACT_ATOMS: atom_id res chain seq x y z
N MET A 1 -5.52 -10.35 8.64
CA MET A 1 -6.24 -10.64 9.92
C MET A 1 -7.75 -10.30 9.84
N SER A 2 -8.62 -10.82 10.73
CA SER A 2 -10.04 -10.41 10.84
C SER A 2 -10.45 -10.04 12.27
N ILE A 3 -11.19 -8.95 12.46
CA ILE A 3 -11.62 -8.41 13.76
C ILE A 3 -13.09 -8.00 13.73
N THR A 4 -13.70 -7.76 14.91
CA THR A 4 -15.07 -7.24 14.98
C THR A 4 -15.09 -5.71 14.92
N ALA A 5 -16.23 -5.13 14.52
CA ALA A 5 -16.42 -3.68 14.55
C ALA A 5 -16.29 -3.09 15.97
N THR A 6 -16.67 -3.84 17.00
CA THR A 6 -16.53 -3.43 18.41
C THR A 6 -15.05 -3.36 18.81
N GLU A 7 -14.28 -4.39 18.45
CA GLU A 7 -12.84 -4.44 18.70
C GLU A 7 -12.10 -3.29 18.00
N LEU A 8 -12.43 -3.01 16.74
CA LEU A 8 -11.86 -1.86 16.01
C LEU A 8 -12.16 -0.53 16.72
N LYS A 9 -13.39 -0.34 17.22
CA LYS A 9 -13.78 0.89 17.91
C LYS A 9 -12.99 1.09 19.21
N GLN A 10 -12.74 0.01 19.96
CA GLN A 10 -12.01 0.07 21.24
C GLN A 10 -10.50 0.27 21.03
N ASN A 11 -9.95 -0.28 19.95
CA ASN A 11 -8.50 -0.35 19.71
C ASN A 11 -8.06 0.29 18.38
N LEU A 12 -8.72 1.38 17.96
CA LEU A 12 -8.53 2.00 16.64
C LEU A 12 -7.05 2.29 16.31
N GLY A 13 -6.32 2.92 17.23
CA GLY A 13 -4.92 3.30 17.01
C GLY A 13 -4.01 2.10 16.72
N LYS A 14 -4.19 1.00 17.45
CA LYS A 14 -3.45 -0.26 17.24
C LYS A 14 -3.68 -0.79 15.82
N TYR A 15 -4.93 -0.79 15.35
CA TYR A 15 -5.26 -1.32 14.03
C TYR A 15 -4.87 -0.40 12.88
N LEU A 16 -4.85 0.92 13.08
CA LEU A 16 -4.26 1.85 12.11
C LEU A 16 -2.77 1.55 11.91
N LEU A 17 -2.02 1.31 12.98
CA LEU A 17 -0.60 0.95 12.88
C LEU A 17 -0.38 -0.39 12.18
N LEU A 18 -1.18 -1.41 12.52
CA LEU A 18 -1.11 -2.73 11.86
C LEU A 18 -1.48 -2.66 10.38
N SER A 19 -2.43 -1.78 10.02
CA SER A 19 -2.87 -1.63 8.63
C SER A 19 -1.79 -1.16 7.67
N ALA A 20 -0.70 -0.57 8.20
CA ALA A 20 0.46 -0.19 7.40
C ALA A 20 1.23 -1.42 6.85
N GLN A 21 1.11 -2.57 7.50
CA GLN A 21 1.87 -3.79 7.19
C GLN A 21 0.99 -4.89 6.60
N GLU A 22 -0.26 -5.01 7.05
CA GLU A 22 -1.17 -6.04 6.59
C GLU A 22 -2.62 -5.57 6.46
N ASP A 23 -3.38 -6.33 5.69
CA ASP A 23 -4.81 -6.12 5.53
C ASP A 23 -5.62 -6.67 6.71
N ILE A 24 -6.58 -5.87 7.16
CA ILE A 24 -7.46 -6.22 8.28
C ILE A 24 -8.92 -6.20 7.82
N TYR A 25 -9.58 -7.35 7.88
CA TYR A 25 -11.01 -7.47 7.60
C TYR A 25 -11.83 -7.15 8.85
N ILE A 26 -12.91 -6.39 8.68
CA ILE A 26 -13.78 -5.95 9.76
C ILE A 26 -15.12 -6.66 9.61
N THR A 27 -15.55 -7.30 10.69
CA THR A 27 -16.79 -8.08 10.74
C THR A 27 -17.85 -7.43 11.62
N LYS A 28 -19.12 -7.60 11.22
CA LYS A 28 -20.31 -7.25 12.00
C LYS A 28 -21.29 -8.41 11.92
N ASN A 29 -21.74 -8.92 13.06
CA ASN A 29 -22.64 -10.08 13.14
C ASN A 29 -22.12 -11.30 12.35
N GLY A 30 -20.81 -11.59 12.46
CA GLY A 30 -20.17 -12.72 11.78
C GLY A 30 -19.91 -12.54 10.28
N LYS A 31 -20.31 -11.41 9.68
CA LYS A 31 -20.07 -11.13 8.25
C LYS A 31 -19.02 -10.05 8.07
N VAL A 32 -18.13 -10.21 7.09
CA VAL A 32 -17.17 -9.17 6.70
C VAL A 32 -17.94 -8.01 6.04
N VAL A 33 -17.73 -6.80 6.53
CA VAL A 33 -18.39 -5.58 6.05
C VAL A 33 -17.43 -4.52 5.55
N ALA A 34 -16.16 -4.58 5.94
CA ALA A 34 -15.14 -3.62 5.51
C ALA A 34 -13.74 -4.24 5.56
N LYS A 35 -12.78 -3.52 4.97
CA LYS A 35 -11.35 -3.84 4.98
C LYS A 35 -10.57 -2.56 5.30
N LEU A 36 -9.68 -2.62 6.26
CA LEU A 36 -8.69 -1.59 6.57
C LEU A 36 -7.35 -2.01 5.97
N THR A 37 -6.77 -1.16 5.14
CA THR A 37 -5.56 -1.44 4.35
C THR A 37 -4.76 -0.16 4.14
N ASN A 38 -3.46 -0.30 3.88
CA ASN A 38 -2.59 0.82 3.55
C ASN A 38 -2.94 1.36 2.14
N PRO A 39 -3.34 2.65 2.00
CA PRO A 39 -3.72 3.22 0.71
C PRO A 39 -2.57 3.30 -0.30
N HIS A 40 -1.32 3.12 0.13
CA HIS A 40 -0.12 3.21 -0.71
C HIS A 40 0.51 1.85 -1.00
N GLN A 41 -0.06 0.74 -0.53
CA GLN A 41 0.52 -0.59 -0.67
C GLN A 41 0.82 -0.96 -2.12
N ASN A 42 -0.08 -0.60 -3.04
CA ASN A 42 0.08 -0.87 -4.48
C ASN A 42 1.26 -0.10 -5.11
N ARG A 43 1.54 1.12 -4.63
CA ARG A 43 2.73 1.89 -5.07
C ARG A 43 4.01 1.23 -4.59
N VAL A 44 4.01 0.72 -3.36
CA VAL A 44 5.14 -0.01 -2.78
C VAL A 44 5.39 -1.31 -3.53
N GLU A 45 4.34 -2.07 -3.86
CA GLU A 45 4.44 -3.29 -4.67
C GLU A 45 4.94 -3.00 -6.09
N THR A 46 4.44 -1.95 -6.72
CA THR A 46 4.91 -1.50 -8.05
C THR A 46 6.38 -1.10 -8.01
N ALA A 47 6.79 -0.28 -7.03
CA ALA A 47 8.20 0.08 -6.84
C ALA A 47 9.07 -1.15 -6.57
N LYS A 48 8.58 -2.12 -5.79
CA LYS A 48 9.28 -3.38 -5.54
C LYS A 48 9.46 -4.23 -6.79
N ALA A 49 8.44 -4.31 -7.65
CA ALA A 49 8.53 -5.06 -8.90
C ALA A 49 9.55 -4.46 -9.89
N LEU A 50 9.85 -3.17 -9.78
CA LEU A 50 10.88 -2.50 -10.57
C LEU A 50 12.30 -2.75 -10.04
N PHE A 51 12.48 -3.15 -8.76
CA PHE A 51 13.80 -3.50 -8.24
C PHE A 51 14.35 -4.74 -8.98
N GLY A 52 15.46 -4.56 -9.70
CA GLY A 52 16.11 -5.60 -10.50
C GLY A 52 15.90 -5.44 -12.02
N ILE A 53 14.86 -4.72 -12.44
CA ILE A 53 14.68 -4.30 -13.84
C ILE A 53 15.34 -2.93 -14.06
N LEU A 54 15.20 -2.04 -13.07
CA LEU A 54 15.77 -0.71 -13.14
C LEU A 54 17.31 -0.77 -13.05
N PRO A 55 18.05 -0.16 -13.99
CA PRO A 55 19.49 0.03 -13.88
C PRO A 55 19.86 0.78 -12.59
N LYS A 56 21.04 0.51 -12.03
CA LYS A 56 21.49 1.15 -10.78
C LYS A 56 21.68 2.67 -10.91
N ASP A 57 21.88 3.11 -12.13
CA ASP A 57 22.11 4.47 -12.59
C ASP A 57 20.86 5.11 -13.21
N ALA A 58 19.69 4.49 -13.05
CA ALA A 58 18.45 5.05 -13.55
C ALA A 58 18.15 6.43 -12.92
N ASP A 59 18.08 7.44 -13.78
CA ASP A 59 17.80 8.83 -13.41
C ASP A 59 16.52 9.32 -14.11
N ILE A 60 15.64 9.91 -13.32
CA ILE A 60 14.34 10.43 -13.78
C ILE A 60 14.54 11.68 -14.64
N ASP A 61 15.51 12.53 -14.32
CA ASP A 61 15.74 13.78 -15.02
C ASP A 61 16.37 13.52 -16.39
N ALA A 62 17.38 12.65 -16.46
CA ALA A 62 17.96 12.19 -17.72
C ALA A 62 16.92 11.55 -18.66
N ALA A 63 16.04 10.68 -18.14
CA ALA A 63 14.97 10.05 -18.92
C ALA A 63 13.93 11.06 -19.40
N ARG A 64 13.72 12.16 -18.67
CA ARG A 64 12.83 13.25 -19.08
C ARG A 64 13.45 14.06 -20.20
N ASP A 65 14.72 14.39 -20.10
CA ASP A 65 15.45 15.15 -21.13
C ASP A 65 15.52 14.36 -22.44
N GLU A 66 15.82 13.05 -22.39
CA GLU A 66 15.82 12.17 -23.58
C GLU A 66 14.45 12.14 -24.29
N ARG A 67 13.35 12.21 -23.54
CA ARG A 67 11.99 12.28 -24.12
C ARG A 67 11.66 13.64 -24.73
N LEU A 68 12.26 14.71 -24.23
CA LEU A 68 12.05 16.07 -24.73
C LEU A 68 12.91 16.35 -25.96
N ASP A 69 14.13 15.79 -26.02
CA ASP A 69 15.04 15.90 -27.16
C ASP A 69 14.62 15.07 -28.38
N ASN A 70 13.85 13.99 -28.19
CA ASN A 70 13.31 13.17 -29.28
C ASN A 70 12.04 13.76 -29.94
N LYS A 71 11.77 15.06 -29.78
CA LYS A 71 10.62 15.77 -30.36
C LYS A 71 11.08 16.94 -31.22
#